data_AF-F4QMY3-F1
#
_entry.id   AF-F4QMY3-F1
#
_cell.length_a   1.000
_cell.length_b   1.000
_cell.length_c   1.000
_cell.angle_alpha   90.00
_cell.angle_beta   90.00
_cell.angle_gamma   90.00
#
_symmetry.space_group_name_H-M   'P 1'
#
loop_
_entity.id
_entity.type
_entity.pdbx_description
1 polymer ?
#
loop_
_entity_poly.entity_id
_entity_poly.type
_entity_poly.pdbx_seq_one_letter_code
_entity_poly.pdbx_strand_id
1 'polypeptide(L)'
;MALMLLAGCGKPLASGPFAQASEVRLYINEGMIDVASDGKLNDGSFPAGGIALTAVEFADLRKAAGFTTWKSGPKCCIPRHAFVFYDDVGKYLGSLEVCFECGCSFLDGGLQPPFSQVKWDEAVFERIVKAHGQKTVFDGAA
;
A
#
# COMPACT_ATOMS: atom_id res chain seq x y z
N MET A 1 -24.13 -45.35 -3.52
CA MET A 1 -24.12 -43.98 -4.05
C MET A 1 -23.07 -43.19 -3.29
N ALA A 2 -21.98 -42.82 -3.96
CA ALA A 2 -20.90 -42.02 -3.39
C ALA A 2 -21.27 -40.54 -3.49
N LEU A 3 -21.32 -39.83 -2.37
CA LEU A 3 -21.46 -38.38 -2.33
C LEU A 3 -20.07 -37.77 -2.19
N MET A 4 -19.55 -37.22 -3.28
CA MET A 4 -18.29 -36.47 -3.31
C MET A 4 -18.46 -35.15 -2.53
N LEU A 5 -17.76 -35.04 -1.41
CA LEU A 5 -17.49 -33.76 -0.76
C LEU A 5 -16.37 -33.05 -1.52
N LEU A 6 -16.72 -32.07 -2.36
CA LEU A 6 -15.77 -31.11 -2.89
C LEU A 6 -15.31 -30.21 -1.74
N ALA A 7 -14.19 -30.57 -1.13
CA ALA A 7 -13.41 -29.67 -0.29
C ALA A 7 -12.88 -28.55 -1.20
N GLY A 8 -13.62 -27.43 -1.26
CA GLY A 8 -13.09 -26.19 -1.82
C GLY A 8 -11.92 -25.77 -0.95
N CYS A 9 -10.70 -25.81 -1.50
CA CYS A 9 -9.54 -25.12 -0.96
C CYS A 9 -9.85 -23.61 -0.90
N GLY A 10 -10.46 -23.17 0.21
CA GLY A 10 -10.52 -21.75 0.55
C GLY A 10 -9.09 -21.30 0.75
N LYS A 11 -8.53 -20.59 -0.23
CA LYS A 11 -7.28 -19.84 -0.03
C LYS A 11 -7.51 -19.00 1.23
N PRO A 12 -6.61 -19.04 2.23
CA PRO A 12 -6.71 -18.14 3.37
C PRO A 12 -6.84 -16.72 2.81
N LEU A 13 -7.89 -16.00 3.20
CA LEU A 13 -8.01 -14.57 2.90
C LEU A 13 -6.70 -13.94 3.38
N ALA A 14 -5.96 -13.32 2.45
CA ALA A 14 -4.74 -12.62 2.81
C ALA A 14 -5.09 -11.62 3.91
N SER A 15 -4.52 -11.76 5.11
CA SER A 15 -4.73 -10.80 6.19
C SER A 15 -4.08 -9.48 5.83
N GLY A 16 -4.79 -8.36 5.98
CA GLY A 16 -4.26 -7.03 5.72
C GLY A 16 -5.31 -6.07 5.17
N PRO A 17 -4.97 -4.78 5.00
CA PRO A 17 -5.92 -3.74 4.58
C PRO A 17 -6.56 -4.00 3.20
N PHE A 18 -5.89 -4.77 2.33
CA PHE A 18 -6.31 -5.03 0.94
C PHE A 18 -6.22 -6.53 0.58
N ALA A 19 -6.92 -7.35 1.35
CA ALA A 19 -7.01 -8.80 1.15
C ALA A 19 -7.47 -9.19 -0.26
N GLN A 20 -8.40 -8.41 -0.81
CA GLN A 20 -9.07 -8.62 -2.09
C GLN A 20 -8.30 -8.09 -3.31
N ALA A 21 -7.18 -7.40 -3.11
CA ALA A 21 -6.40 -6.86 -4.22
C ALA A 21 -5.68 -7.96 -5.01
N SER A 22 -5.60 -7.83 -6.32
CA SER A 22 -4.79 -8.70 -7.19
C SER A 22 -3.59 -7.98 -7.76
N GLU A 23 -3.61 -6.65 -7.76
CA GLU A 23 -2.54 -5.79 -8.24
C GLU A 23 -2.27 -4.67 -7.22
N VAL A 24 -1.01 -4.24 -7.15
CA VAL A 24 -0.62 -3.02 -6.47
C VAL A 24 0.36 -2.26 -7.36
N ARG A 25 0.18 -0.95 -7.42
CA ARG A 25 1.05 -0.05 -8.18
C ARG A 25 1.71 0.96 -7.27
N LEU A 26 3.02 1.13 -7.43
CA LEU A 26 3.80 2.16 -6.75
C LEU A 26 3.76 3.46 -7.57
N TYR A 27 3.47 4.55 -6.87
CA TYR A 27 3.59 5.92 -7.36
C TYR A 27 4.43 6.74 -6.40
N ILE A 28 5.06 7.78 -6.93
CA ILE A 28 5.96 8.68 -6.24
C ILE A 28 5.58 10.12 -6.58
N ASN A 29 5.74 11.03 -5.62
CA ASN A 29 5.71 12.46 -5.83
C ASN A 29 6.88 13.09 -5.06
N GLU A 30 7.62 14.03 -5.65
CA GLU A 30 8.70 14.74 -4.94
C GLU A 30 8.14 15.72 -3.89
N GLY A 31 6.91 16.19 -4.09
CA GLY A 31 6.09 16.89 -3.10
C GLY A 31 5.32 15.91 -2.22
N MET A 32 4.14 16.32 -1.74
CA MET A 32 3.21 15.39 -1.10
C MET A 32 2.50 14.58 -2.18
N ILE A 33 2.43 13.26 -2.03
CA ILE A 33 1.50 12.44 -2.80
C ILE A 33 0.15 12.43 -2.09
N ASP A 34 -0.93 12.50 -2.87
CA ASP A 34 -2.30 12.39 -2.38
C ASP A 34 -3.07 11.50 -3.36
N VAL A 35 -3.76 10.48 -2.84
CA VAL A 35 -4.62 9.60 -3.61
C VAL A 35 -6.06 9.88 -3.20
N ALA A 36 -6.83 10.47 -4.11
CA ALA A 36 -8.25 10.70 -3.88
C ALA A 36 -8.99 9.37 -3.70
N SER A 37 -10.18 9.42 -3.08
CA SER A 37 -11.00 8.24 -2.80
C SER A 37 -11.50 7.47 -4.04
N ASP A 38 -11.30 8.01 -5.24
CA ASP A 38 -11.58 7.35 -6.53
C ASP A 38 -10.31 6.78 -7.19
N GLY A 39 -9.16 6.87 -6.52
CA GLY A 39 -7.85 6.42 -6.99
C GLY A 39 -7.09 7.45 -7.82
N LYS A 40 -7.62 8.67 -8.01
CA LYS A 40 -6.92 9.71 -8.75
C LYS A 40 -5.74 10.26 -7.95
N LEU A 41 -4.57 10.27 -8.56
CA LEU A 41 -3.36 10.88 -8.02
C LEU A 41 -3.32 12.39 -8.29
N ASN A 42 -2.73 13.14 -7.37
CA ASN A 42 -2.44 14.56 -7.58
C ASN A 42 -1.35 14.81 -8.63
N ASP A 43 -1.32 16.03 -9.17
CA ASP A 43 -0.37 16.46 -10.19
C ASP A 43 1.09 16.29 -9.73
N GLY A 44 1.97 15.96 -10.68
CA GLY A 44 3.37 15.66 -10.41
C GLY A 44 3.64 14.23 -9.93
N SER A 45 2.60 13.42 -9.70
CA SER A 45 2.76 12.00 -9.38
C SER A 45 3.27 11.20 -10.58
N PHE A 46 4.21 10.30 -10.35
CA PHE A 46 4.89 9.52 -11.38
C PHE A 46 5.22 8.09 -10.90
N PRO A 47 5.54 7.17 -11.81
CA PRO A 47 5.38 7.27 -13.26
C PRO A 47 3.90 7.21 -13.68
N ALA A 48 3.61 7.69 -14.89
CA ALA A 48 2.28 7.55 -15.48
C ALA A 48 1.87 6.07 -15.54
N GLY A 49 0.68 5.76 -15.06
CA GLY A 49 0.19 4.38 -14.97
C GLY A 49 0.69 3.58 -13.77
N GLY A 50 1.73 4.05 -13.07
CA GLY A 50 2.30 3.43 -11.88
C GLY A 50 3.23 2.25 -12.18
N ILE A 51 4.02 1.85 -11.19
CA ILE A 51 4.90 0.69 -11.28
C ILE A 51 4.19 -0.52 -10.68
N ALA A 52 3.74 -1.46 -11.51
CA ALA A 52 3.14 -2.70 -11.02
C ALA A 52 4.18 -3.53 -10.26
N LEU A 53 3.89 -3.87 -9.00
CA LEU A 53 4.78 -4.73 -8.23
C LEU A 53 4.71 -6.17 -8.74
N THR A 54 5.85 -6.85 -8.68
CA THR A 54 5.91 -8.30 -8.92
C THR A 54 5.12 -9.07 -7.87
N ALA A 55 4.73 -10.31 -8.18
CA ALA A 55 4.02 -11.16 -7.22
C ALA A 55 4.80 -11.38 -5.91
N VAL A 56 6.13 -11.41 -5.97
CA VAL A 56 7.00 -11.56 -4.79
C VAL A 56 6.98 -10.30 -3.94
N GLU A 57 7.16 -9.12 -4.56
CA GLU A 57 7.12 -7.84 -3.85
C GLU A 57 5.75 -7.57 -3.24
N PHE A 58 4.68 -7.91 -3.95
CA PHE A 58 3.32 -7.76 -3.41
C PHE A 58 3.09 -8.70 -2.22
N ALA A 59 3.58 -9.94 -2.28
CA ALA A 59 3.50 -10.87 -1.15
C ALA A 59 4.31 -10.38 0.06
N ASP A 60 5.49 -9.80 -0.16
CA ASP A 60 6.31 -9.19 0.91
C ASP A 60 5.63 -7.98 1.53
N LEU A 61 5.10 -7.08 0.70
CA LEU A 61 4.37 -5.88 1.13
C LEU A 61 3.18 -6.26 2.02
N ARG A 62 2.42 -7.30 1.65
CA ARG A 62 1.29 -7.80 2.45
C ARG A 62 1.67 -8.32 3.83
N LYS A 63 2.85 -8.91 3.97
CA LYS A 63 3.37 -9.37 5.28
C LYS A 63 3.90 -8.21 6.11
N ALA A 64 4.43 -7.18 5.42
CA ALA A 64 5.01 -6.00 6.03
C ALA A 64 3.95 -4.99 6.49
N ALA A 65 2.78 -4.95 5.86
CA ALA A 65 1.66 -4.10 6.24
C ALA A 65 0.71 -4.81 7.22
N GLY A 66 0.25 -4.10 8.23
CA GLY A 66 -0.73 -4.59 9.19
C GLY A 66 -1.40 -3.47 9.96
N PHE A 67 -2.14 -3.83 11.00
CA PHE A 67 -2.78 -2.85 11.89
C PHE A 67 -2.12 -2.86 13.26
N THR A 68 -1.99 -1.68 13.85
CA THR A 68 -1.63 -1.50 15.26
C THR A 68 -2.66 -0.58 15.92
N THR A 69 -2.75 -0.61 17.24
CA THR A 69 -3.54 0.38 17.97
C THR A 69 -3.01 1.79 17.72
N TRP A 70 -3.93 2.75 17.65
CA TRP A 70 -3.62 4.15 17.45
C TRP A 70 -2.60 4.66 18.48
N LYS A 71 -1.52 5.27 18.01
CA LYS A 71 -0.57 6.04 18.82
C LYS A 71 -0.60 7.48 18.30
N SER A 72 -0.22 8.44 19.14
CA SER A 72 -0.05 9.82 18.67
C SER A 72 0.89 9.84 17.46
N GLY A 73 0.39 10.28 16.31
CA GLY A 73 1.15 10.34 15.06
C GLY A 73 2.27 11.39 15.10
N PRO A 74 3.22 11.33 14.15
CA PRO A 74 4.23 12.36 13.99
C PRO A 74 3.57 13.71 13.66
N LYS A 75 4.22 14.82 14.07
CA LYS A 75 3.69 16.19 13.89
C LYS A 75 3.72 16.68 12.43
N CYS A 76 4.50 16.02 11.57
CA CYS A 76 4.57 16.29 10.15
C CYS A 76 4.42 14.97 9.41
N CYS A 77 3.52 14.89 8.43
CA CYS A 77 3.35 13.72 7.58
C CYS A 77 3.13 14.18 6.15
N ILE A 78 4.19 14.03 5.34
CA ILE A 78 4.21 14.39 3.93
C ILE A 78 4.56 13.08 3.20
N PRO A 79 3.58 12.19 2.99
CA PRO A 79 3.82 10.98 2.22
C PRO A 79 4.31 11.37 0.82
N ARG A 80 5.27 10.61 0.31
CA ARG A 80 5.87 10.80 -1.02
C ARG A 80 5.74 9.57 -1.90
N HIS A 81 5.24 8.48 -1.33
CA HIS A 81 5.07 7.19 -1.98
C HIS A 81 3.67 6.66 -1.71
N ALA A 82 2.98 6.24 -2.76
CA ALA A 82 1.67 5.62 -2.67
C ALA A 82 1.72 4.21 -3.26
N PHE A 83 1.23 3.24 -2.49
CA PHE A 83 0.93 1.90 -2.95
C PHE A 83 -0.57 1.83 -3.18
N VAL A 84 -0.98 1.79 -4.45
CA VAL A 84 -2.40 1.84 -4.86
C VAL A 84 -2.86 0.44 -5.22
N PHE A 85 -3.95 -0.01 -4.62
CA PHE A 85 -4.41 -1.39 -4.71
C PHE A 85 -5.60 -1.51 -5.66
N TYR A 86 -5.56 -2.53 -6.52
CA TYR A 86 -6.60 -2.81 -7.50
C TYR A 86 -7.08 -4.27 -7.41
N ASP A 87 -8.34 -4.50 -7.75
CA ASP A 87 -8.88 -5.86 -7.95
C ASP A 87 -8.51 -6.44 -9.33
N ASP A 88 -9.01 -7.64 -9.62
CA ASP A 88 -8.66 -8.42 -10.81
C ASP A 88 -9.22 -7.85 -12.11
N VAL A 89 -10.16 -6.91 -12.01
CA VAL A 89 -10.69 -6.15 -13.14
C VAL A 89 -10.14 -4.73 -13.21
N GLY A 90 -9.16 -4.38 -12.36
CA GLY A 90 -8.49 -3.08 -12.35
C GLY A 90 -9.25 -1.97 -11.63
N LYS A 91 -10.24 -2.31 -10.79
CA LYS A 91 -10.96 -1.34 -9.96
C LYS A 91 -10.10 -0.92 -8.77
N TYR A 92 -10.04 0.38 -8.50
CA TYR A 92 -9.41 0.93 -7.30
C TYR A 92 -10.08 0.40 -6.02
N LEU A 93 -9.27 -0.03 -5.07
CA LEU A 93 -9.69 -0.56 -3.76
C LEU A 93 -9.25 0.30 -2.58
N GLY A 94 -8.24 1.15 -2.77
CA GLY A 94 -7.64 1.98 -1.74
C GLY A 94 -6.15 2.24 -1.97
N SER A 95 -5.55 3.02 -1.08
CA SER A 95 -4.14 3.39 -1.10
C SER A 95 -3.49 3.18 0.27
N LEU A 96 -2.20 2.88 0.27
CA LEU A 96 -1.32 3.04 1.42
C LEU A 96 -0.23 4.04 1.03
N GLU A 97 -0.31 5.21 1.63
CA GLU A 97 0.64 6.30 1.43
C GLU A 97 1.64 6.31 2.57
N VAL A 98 2.93 6.44 2.27
CA VAL A 98 4.00 6.40 3.26
C VAL A 98 5.00 7.53 3.08
N CYS A 99 5.58 7.96 4.20
CA CYS A 99 6.71 8.87 4.25
C CYS A 99 7.87 8.17 4.95
N PHE A 100 8.94 7.87 4.21
CA PHE A 100 10.15 7.29 4.80
C PHE A 100 10.92 8.28 5.69
N GLU A 101 10.77 9.59 5.47
CA GLU A 101 11.47 10.60 6.26
C GLU A 101 10.87 10.77 7.67
N CYS A 102 9.55 10.70 7.78
CA CYS A 102 8.82 10.89 9.03
C CYS A 102 8.28 9.58 9.65
N GLY A 103 8.42 8.45 8.94
CA GLY A 103 7.89 7.14 9.34
C GLY A 103 6.35 7.05 9.38
N CYS A 104 5.65 8.02 8.80
CA CYS A 104 4.20 8.10 8.85
C CYS A 104 3.55 7.34 7.69
N SER A 105 2.26 7.02 7.85
CA SER A 105 1.46 6.43 6.78
C SER A 105 0.00 6.88 6.85
N PHE A 106 -0.65 6.92 5.70
CA PHE A 106 -2.09 7.06 5.57
C PHE A 106 -2.66 5.87 4.80
N LEU A 107 -3.85 5.46 5.19
CA LEU A 107 -4.61 4.42 4.53
C LEU A 107 -5.93 5.02 4.07
N ASP A 108 -6.20 4.93 2.78
CA ASP A 108 -7.54 5.16 2.23
C ASP A 108 -8.13 3.83 1.75
N GLY A 109 -9.44 3.68 1.93
CA GLY A 109 -10.15 2.45 1.61
C GLY A 109 -9.72 1.24 2.46
N GLY A 110 -10.03 0.05 1.95
CA GLY A 110 -9.73 -1.21 2.64
C GLY A 110 -10.57 -1.47 3.90
N LEU A 111 -10.26 -2.58 4.58
CA LEU A 111 -10.91 -2.95 5.85
C LEU A 111 -10.01 -2.56 7.02
N GLN A 112 -10.19 -1.35 7.54
CA GLN A 112 -9.48 -0.88 8.73
C GLN A 112 -10.29 -1.14 10.01
N PRO A 113 -9.74 -1.87 11.00
CA PRO A 113 -10.38 -2.01 12.31
C PRO A 113 -10.56 -0.64 13.00
N PRO A 114 -11.61 -0.47 13.80
CA PRO A 114 -11.81 0.77 14.55
C PRO A 114 -10.64 1.03 15.50
N PHE A 115 -10.26 2.30 15.66
CA PHE A 115 -9.16 2.75 16.53
C PHE A 115 -7.78 2.12 16.23
N SER A 116 -7.59 1.69 14.99
CA SER A 116 -6.30 1.21 14.50
C SER A 116 -5.66 2.23 13.57
N GLN A 117 -4.35 2.10 13.38
CA GLN A 117 -3.59 2.75 12.33
C GLN A 117 -2.81 1.68 11.56
N VAL A 118 -2.38 1.98 10.33
CA VAL A 118 -1.50 1.08 9.61
C VAL A 118 -0.12 1.07 10.25
N LYS A 119 0.36 -0.14 10.52
CA LYS A 119 1.77 -0.43 10.76
C LYS A 119 2.37 -0.91 9.45
N TRP A 120 3.59 -0.49 9.16
CA TRP A 120 4.35 -0.97 8.01
C TRP A 120 5.79 -1.26 8.45
N ASP A 121 6.42 -2.26 7.83
CA ASP A 121 7.85 -2.51 7.95
C ASP A 121 8.59 -1.64 6.92
N GLU A 122 9.21 -0.57 7.43
CA GLU A 122 9.90 0.41 6.61
C GLU A 122 10.97 -0.21 5.73
N ALA A 123 11.77 -1.15 6.24
CA ALA A 123 12.86 -1.76 5.49
C ALA A 123 12.36 -2.59 4.30
N VAL A 124 11.19 -3.23 4.43
CA VAL A 124 10.57 -3.99 3.32
C VAL A 124 10.08 -3.03 2.23
N PHE A 125 9.37 -1.98 2.63
CA PHE A 125 8.85 -0.98 1.70
C PHE A 125 10.00 -0.26 0.99
N GLU A 126 11.06 0.09 1.72
CA GLU A 126 12.23 0.77 1.20
C GLU A 126 12.95 -0.10 0.16
N ARG A 127 13.08 -1.40 0.45
CA ARG A 127 13.64 -2.38 -0.49
C ARG A 127 12.85 -2.44 -1.79
N ILE A 128 11.51 -2.48 -1.72
CA ILE A 128 10.65 -2.52 -2.91
C ILE A 128 10.84 -1.24 -3.74
N VAL A 129 10.76 -0.07 -3.12
CA VAL A 129 10.93 1.22 -3.81
C VAL A 129 12.29 1.30 -4.51
N LYS A 130 13.37 0.92 -3.81
CA LYS A 130 14.73 0.90 -4.35
C LYS A 130 14.93 -0.12 -5.46
N ALA A 131 14.26 -1.28 -5.40
CA ALA A 131 14.33 -2.29 -6.46
C ALA A 131 13.81 -1.75 -7.81
N HIS A 132 12.89 -0.79 -7.79
CA HIS A 132 12.39 -0.08 -8.96
C HIS A 132 13.18 1.18 -9.33
N GLY A 133 14.39 1.34 -8.76
CA GLY A 133 15.29 2.47 -9.04
C GLY A 133 14.80 3.82 -8.47
N GLN A 134 13.84 3.80 -7.56
CA GLN A 134 13.23 5.01 -7.00
C GLN A 134 13.90 5.43 -5.69
N LYS A 135 13.85 6.73 -5.39
CA LYS A 135 14.34 7.29 -4.12
C LYS A 135 13.30 7.12 -3.04
N THR A 136 13.75 6.94 -1.79
CA THR A 136 12.90 6.90 -0.60
C THR A 136 12.95 8.19 0.21
N VAL A 137 13.98 9.01 -0.02
CA VAL A 137 14.19 10.34 0.58
C VAL A 137 14.45 11.34 -0.54
N PHE A 138 13.92 12.55 -0.44
CA PHE A 138 14.14 13.61 -1.42
C PHE A 138 14.77 14.83 -0.75
N ASP A 139 15.89 15.28 -1.31
CA ASP A 139 16.60 16.47 -0.84
C ASP A 139 15.67 17.70 -0.91
N GLY A 140 15.61 18.48 0.17
CA GLY A 140 14.85 19.74 0.19
C GLY A 140 13.46 19.69 0.83
N ALA A 141 13.16 18.71 1.68
CA ALA A 141 12.09 18.87 2.66
C ALA A 141 12.50 19.99 3.65
N ALA A 142 11.96 21.19 3.43
CA ALA A 142 12.10 22.33 4.33
C ALA A 142 11.43 22.08 5.69
#